data_AF-A0A952NK25-F1
#
_entry.id   AF-A0A952NK25-F1
#
_cell.length_a   1.000
_cell.length_b   1.000
_cell.length_c   1.000
_cell.angle_alpha   90.00
_cell.angle_beta   90.00
_cell.angle_gamma   90.00
#
_symmetry.space_group_name_H-M   'P 1'
#
loop_
_entity.id
_entity.type
_entity.pdbx_description
1 polymer ?
#
loop_
_entity_poly.entity_id
_entity_poly.type
_entity_poly.pdbx_seq_one_letter_code
_entity_poly.pdbx_strand_id
1 'polypeptide(L)'
;MQIFLMGHRGTGKTSLLQRLQIYGRATLPVFDLDREIEKATGKRIGEIFEDQGEEYFRELEKKTLAKLIGTQPKMVVALGAGFPIGSFVFPAACEIVWVRRSSDAWGRVFTDRPRLETGISAKDEYLQRYRARDVMFSRNCDWIYWLPEGLTSPCEFEKAIWNVKLDDIGGILTLRADHFRNPKVFRTRLRHAGTDFFELRTDFLSEGEMVMADEWIKTERKLVAIRTWPLSDEWMQTIERSAEVDWALELGAPKAPRITCVSAHEQPDGTTLQSWTKDFDAYERKGLHLKWSPIIDTFEDLQFGLDWQREKPEQRSFLPRSREGRWAWVRLLLKERQKLNFWRDGDGSALDQPTLHEWIRNLNRPIKFGAVLGHPVNHSFSPIEHLSYAGHRQMSFFAIDLTENEWESALPRLRDWGLTIAAVTSPLKFKAFELAQVRSPEAEKLKAVNTLSFSHGEWRGHNTDLEGLRELFDGVELDAKKTVIWGGGGTLRTIEEVLPEAVPYSVRSRGPRDESKTLSGAETLVWAAGPEAQEPPSNIGMPRQVVDLNYREDSAAREYAVRLKALYVSGLMMFKAQAAAQRQEWDQYVE
;
A
#
# COMPACT_ATOMS: atom_id res chain seq x y z
N MET A 1 -0.40 -16.61 -24.81
CA MET A 1 0.22 -15.63 -23.90
C MET A 1 0.34 -16.32 -22.57
N GLN A 2 1.58 -16.48 -22.11
CA GLN A 2 1.91 -17.12 -20.85
C GLN A 2 2.40 -16.03 -19.90
N ILE A 3 1.84 -15.98 -18.70
CA ILE A 3 2.17 -14.99 -17.68
C ILE A 3 2.72 -15.72 -16.46
N PHE A 4 3.85 -15.28 -15.94
CA PHE A 4 4.50 -15.84 -14.76
C PHE A 4 4.49 -14.81 -13.64
N LEU A 5 3.85 -15.13 -12.52
CA LEU A 5 3.78 -14.29 -11.33
C LEU A 5 4.90 -14.69 -10.38
N MET A 6 5.85 -13.79 -10.16
CA MET A 6 6.87 -13.92 -9.13
C MET A 6 6.67 -12.91 -8.01
N GLY A 7 7.40 -13.10 -6.91
CA GLY A 7 7.34 -12.22 -5.75
C GLY A 7 7.51 -12.99 -4.45
N HIS A 8 7.57 -12.26 -3.34
CA HIS A 8 7.80 -12.85 -2.03
C HIS A 8 6.69 -13.84 -1.63
N ARG A 9 7.04 -14.78 -0.76
CA ARG A 9 6.06 -15.67 -0.13
C ARG A 9 5.08 -14.81 0.66
N GLY A 10 3.80 -15.16 0.70
CA GLY A 10 2.78 -14.39 1.42
C GLY A 10 2.37 -13.06 0.75
N THR A 11 3.01 -12.63 -0.35
CA THR A 11 2.59 -11.39 -1.05
C THR A 11 1.18 -11.51 -1.66
N GLY A 12 0.58 -12.70 -1.75
CA GLY A 12 -0.79 -12.91 -2.21
C GLY A 12 -0.94 -13.41 -3.66
N LYS A 13 0.11 -14.00 -4.24
CA LYS A 13 0.08 -14.56 -5.61
C LYS A 13 -1.02 -15.61 -5.80
N THR A 14 -1.18 -16.55 -4.86
CA THR A 14 -2.21 -17.60 -4.93
C THR A 14 -3.61 -17.01 -4.88
N SER A 15 -3.87 -16.02 -4.02
CA SER A 15 -5.15 -15.30 -3.97
C SER A 15 -5.39 -14.48 -5.24
N LEU A 16 -4.34 -13.90 -5.82
CA LEU A 16 -4.43 -13.22 -7.11
C LEU A 16 -4.81 -14.20 -8.23
N LEU A 17 -4.24 -15.41 -8.29
CA LEU A 17 -4.67 -16.42 -9.27
C LEU A 17 -6.16 -16.73 -9.18
N GLN A 18 -6.71 -16.85 -7.97
CA GLN A 18 -8.14 -17.10 -7.76
C GLN A 18 -9.00 -15.95 -8.30
N ARG A 19 -8.59 -14.69 -8.06
CA ARG A 19 -9.31 -13.52 -8.60
C ARG A 19 -9.15 -13.40 -10.11
N LEU A 20 -7.97 -13.73 -10.64
CA LEU A 20 -7.71 -13.76 -12.08
C LEU A 20 -8.62 -14.74 -12.83
N GLN A 21 -9.10 -15.82 -12.20
CA GLN A 21 -10.11 -16.73 -12.79
C GLN A 21 -11.50 -16.10 -12.93
N ILE A 22 -11.78 -14.97 -12.28
CA ILE A 22 -13.09 -14.30 -12.30
C ILE A 22 -13.12 -13.18 -13.35
N TYR A 23 -11.99 -12.57 -13.67
CA TYR A 23 -11.92 -11.29 -14.39
C TYR A 23 -12.10 -11.29 -15.92
N GLY A 24 -12.19 -12.44 -16.60
CA GLY A 24 -12.51 -12.51 -18.04
C GLY A 24 -11.32 -12.61 -19.02
N ARG A 25 -10.15 -11.96 -18.81
CA ARG A 25 -8.88 -12.51 -19.35
C ARG A 25 -8.54 -13.87 -18.72
N ALA A 26 -9.29 -14.20 -17.68
CA ALA A 26 -9.51 -15.43 -16.95
C ALA A 26 -9.84 -16.72 -17.71
N THR A 27 -9.98 -16.73 -19.05
CA THR A 27 -10.04 -18.03 -19.76
C THR A 27 -8.66 -18.69 -19.83
N LEU A 28 -7.60 -17.98 -19.42
CA LEU A 28 -6.30 -18.59 -19.17
C LEU A 28 -6.39 -19.54 -17.98
N PRO A 29 -6.08 -20.84 -18.16
CA PRO A 29 -5.81 -21.72 -17.04
C PRO A 29 -4.79 -21.10 -16.09
N VAL A 30 -5.11 -21.12 -14.80
CA VAL A 30 -4.20 -20.64 -13.75
C VAL A 30 -3.59 -21.83 -13.03
N PHE A 31 -2.31 -21.72 -12.70
CA PHE A 31 -1.57 -22.77 -12.00
C PHE A 31 -0.77 -22.17 -10.86
N ASP A 32 -0.83 -22.81 -9.69
CA ASP A 32 0.10 -22.54 -8.60
C ASP A 32 1.17 -23.63 -8.67
N LEU A 33 2.43 -23.26 -8.96
CA LEU A 33 3.49 -24.23 -9.25
C LEU A 33 3.73 -25.18 -8.08
N ASP A 34 3.64 -24.68 -6.85
CA ASP A 34 3.78 -25.46 -5.63
C ASP A 34 2.68 -26.54 -5.58
N ARG A 35 1.42 -26.19 -5.90
CA ARG A 35 0.31 -27.16 -5.95
C ARG A 35 0.46 -28.18 -7.09
N GLU A 36 0.97 -27.78 -8.24
CA GLU A 36 1.17 -28.71 -9.36
C GLU A 36 2.29 -29.72 -9.05
N ILE A 37 3.31 -29.32 -8.29
CA ILE A 37 4.33 -30.23 -7.78
C ILE A 37 3.72 -31.25 -6.81
N GLU A 38 2.95 -30.80 -5.81
CA GLU A 38 2.32 -31.71 -4.84
C GLU A 38 1.37 -32.70 -5.51
N LYS A 39 0.59 -32.26 -6.50
CA LYS A 39 -0.26 -33.15 -7.32
C LYS A 39 0.55 -34.18 -8.09
N ALA A 40 1.68 -33.79 -8.67
CA ALA A 40 2.51 -34.66 -9.50
C ALA A 40 3.31 -35.69 -8.68
N THR A 41 3.69 -35.36 -7.44
CA THR A 41 4.48 -36.24 -6.57
C THR A 41 3.62 -37.04 -5.58
N GLY A 42 2.42 -36.56 -5.25
CA GLY A 42 1.61 -37.08 -4.15
C GLY A 42 2.17 -36.76 -2.76
N LYS A 43 3.21 -35.93 -2.66
CA LYS A 43 3.87 -35.51 -1.42
C LYS A 43 3.67 -34.03 -1.18
N ARG A 44 3.55 -33.61 0.08
CA ARG A 44 3.59 -32.19 0.46
C ARG A 44 4.98 -31.62 0.22
N ILE A 45 5.08 -30.32 -0.04
CA ILE A 45 6.38 -29.67 -0.24
C ILE A 45 7.29 -29.84 0.98
N GLY A 46 6.74 -29.78 2.19
CA GLY A 46 7.52 -29.99 3.41
C GLY A 46 8.23 -31.35 3.44
N GLU A 47 7.52 -32.41 3.07
CA GLU A 47 8.05 -33.78 2.99
C GLU A 47 9.14 -33.89 1.93
N ILE A 48 8.99 -33.20 0.78
CA ILE A 48 10.01 -33.20 -0.28
C ILE A 48 11.32 -32.55 0.20
N PHE A 49 11.22 -31.46 0.96
CA PHE A 49 12.39 -30.79 1.53
C PHE A 49 13.09 -31.67 2.58
N GLU A 50 12.32 -32.35 3.42
CA GLU A 50 12.85 -33.24 4.47
C GLU A 50 13.51 -34.48 3.86
N ASP A 51 12.89 -35.11 2.85
CA ASP A 51 13.36 -36.36 2.25
C ASP A 51 14.52 -36.15 1.25
N GLN A 52 14.46 -35.10 0.42
CA GLN A 52 15.34 -34.94 -0.74
C GLN A 52 16.10 -33.60 -0.80
N GLY A 53 15.79 -32.66 0.10
CA GLY A 53 16.48 -31.37 0.19
C GLY A 53 16.06 -30.33 -0.86
N GLU A 54 16.59 -29.11 -0.68
CA GLU A 54 16.21 -27.94 -1.48
C GLU A 54 16.63 -28.04 -2.95
N GLU A 55 17.84 -28.53 -3.24
CA GLU A 55 18.36 -28.61 -4.62
C GLU A 55 17.47 -29.49 -5.51
N TYR A 56 17.07 -30.65 -5.01
CA TYR A 56 16.12 -31.53 -5.69
C TYR A 56 14.78 -30.83 -5.95
N PHE A 57 14.26 -30.10 -4.96
CA PHE A 57 13.03 -29.32 -5.13
C PHE A 57 13.16 -28.24 -6.22
N ARG A 58 14.31 -27.55 -6.31
CA ARG A 58 14.56 -26.56 -7.38
C ARG A 58 14.55 -27.18 -8.78
N GLU A 59 15.13 -28.37 -8.93
CA GLU A 59 15.07 -29.10 -10.21
C GLU A 59 13.65 -29.56 -10.54
N LEU A 60 12.88 -29.97 -9.53
CA LEU A 60 11.47 -30.32 -9.70
C LEU A 60 10.60 -29.12 -10.09
N GLU A 61 10.86 -27.93 -9.54
CA GLU A 61 10.22 -26.67 -9.95
C GLU A 61 10.46 -26.40 -11.44
N LYS A 62 11.73 -26.43 -11.89
CA LYS A 62 12.09 -26.21 -13.30
C LYS A 62 11.41 -27.23 -14.22
N LYS A 63 11.48 -28.51 -13.87
CA LYS A 63 10.89 -29.61 -14.66
C LYS A 63 9.38 -29.47 -14.78
N THR A 64 8.70 -29.14 -13.68
CA THR A 64 7.24 -28.96 -13.66
C THR A 64 6.82 -27.76 -14.49
N LEU A 65 7.52 -26.63 -14.35
CA LEU A 65 7.24 -25.44 -15.14
C LEU A 65 7.47 -25.66 -16.64
N ALA A 66 8.57 -26.32 -17.02
CA ALA A 66 8.86 -26.66 -18.41
C ALA A 66 7.77 -27.54 -19.03
N LYS A 67 7.25 -28.52 -18.27
CA LYS A 67 6.11 -29.34 -18.69
C LYS A 67 4.84 -28.51 -18.90
N LEU A 68 4.54 -27.58 -17.99
CA LEU A 68 3.38 -26.69 -18.13
C LEU A 68 3.51 -25.80 -19.37
N ILE A 69 4.70 -25.21 -19.59
CA ILE A 69 4.98 -24.38 -20.77
C ILE A 69 4.76 -25.15 -22.07
N GLY A 70 5.22 -26.41 -22.15
CA GLY A 70 5.06 -27.25 -23.34
C GLY A 70 3.64 -27.74 -23.60
N THR A 71 2.76 -27.74 -22.59
CA THR A 71 1.39 -28.26 -22.69
C THR A 71 0.32 -27.18 -22.74
N GLN A 72 0.62 -25.96 -22.24
CA GLN A 72 -0.34 -24.88 -22.12
C GLN A 72 0.11 -23.63 -22.91
N PRO A 73 -0.45 -23.37 -24.11
CA PRO A 73 -0.05 -22.21 -24.94
C PRO A 73 -0.45 -20.85 -24.35
N LYS A 74 -1.38 -20.88 -23.38
CA LYS A 74 -2.04 -19.74 -22.77
C LYS A 74 -2.28 -20.09 -21.29
N MET A 75 -1.66 -19.40 -20.35
CA MET A 75 -1.80 -19.67 -18.91
C MET A 75 -1.29 -18.52 -18.04
N VAL A 76 -1.64 -18.55 -16.76
CA VAL A 76 -0.99 -17.75 -15.70
C VAL A 76 -0.44 -18.70 -14.65
N VAL A 77 0.84 -18.56 -14.27
CA VAL A 77 1.48 -19.43 -13.28
C VAL A 77 2.03 -18.60 -12.13
N ALA A 78 1.67 -18.90 -10.88
CA ALA A 78 2.37 -18.39 -9.72
C ALA A 78 3.59 -19.25 -9.41
N LEU A 79 4.77 -18.62 -9.37
CA LEU A 79 6.04 -19.26 -9.05
C LEU A 79 6.31 -19.22 -7.55
N GLY A 80 7.08 -20.20 -7.05
CA GLY A 80 7.63 -20.18 -5.71
C GLY A 80 8.55 -18.97 -5.50
N ALA A 81 8.60 -18.42 -4.28
CA ALA A 81 9.45 -17.26 -3.99
C ALA A 81 10.97 -17.56 -4.12
N GLY A 82 11.35 -18.84 -4.10
CA GLY A 82 12.70 -19.32 -4.33
C GLY A 82 12.95 -19.88 -5.73
N PHE A 83 12.00 -19.73 -6.66
CA PHE A 83 12.14 -20.25 -8.01
C PHE A 83 13.42 -19.68 -8.67
N PRO A 84 14.27 -20.52 -9.30
CA PRO A 84 15.60 -20.12 -9.77
C PRO A 84 15.52 -19.38 -11.13
N ILE A 85 14.86 -18.22 -11.12
CA ILE A 85 14.44 -17.49 -12.33
C ILE A 85 15.61 -17.16 -13.27
N GLY A 86 16.77 -16.78 -12.73
CA GLY A 86 17.93 -16.39 -13.54
C GLY A 86 18.61 -17.55 -14.27
N SER A 87 18.28 -18.80 -13.92
CA SER A 87 18.79 -20.00 -14.59
C SER A 87 17.73 -20.68 -15.47
N PHE A 88 16.48 -20.20 -15.45
CA PHE A 88 15.39 -20.78 -16.20
C PHE A 88 15.18 -20.02 -17.51
N VAL A 89 15.09 -20.76 -18.61
CA VAL A 89 14.84 -20.17 -19.94
C VAL A 89 13.35 -20.07 -20.17
N PHE A 90 12.82 -18.85 -20.10
CA PHE A 90 11.43 -18.57 -20.40
C PHE A 90 11.19 -18.42 -21.92
N PRO A 91 9.97 -18.71 -22.41
CA PRO A 91 9.60 -18.45 -23.80
C PRO A 91 9.69 -16.96 -24.13
N ALA A 92 10.23 -16.61 -25.31
CA ALA A 92 10.43 -15.22 -25.71
C ALA A 92 9.15 -14.36 -25.73
N ALA A 93 7.98 -14.98 -25.88
CA ALA A 93 6.70 -14.29 -25.97
C ALA A 93 5.91 -14.23 -24.64
N CYS A 94 6.52 -14.58 -23.51
CA CYS A 94 5.89 -14.54 -22.19
C CYS A 94 5.95 -13.17 -21.52
N GLU A 95 5.26 -13.05 -20.38
CA GLU A 95 5.35 -11.91 -19.47
C GLU A 95 5.70 -12.40 -18.05
N ILE A 96 6.67 -11.77 -17.41
CA ILE A 96 7.08 -12.02 -16.03
C ILE A 96 6.65 -10.81 -15.19
N VAL A 97 5.69 -11.03 -14.30
CA VAL A 97 5.11 -10.00 -13.44
C VAL A 97 5.63 -10.16 -12.03
N TRP A 98 6.19 -9.10 -11.47
CA TRP A 98 6.52 -9.04 -10.06
C TRP A 98 5.31 -8.55 -9.26
N VAL A 99 4.65 -9.47 -8.56
CA VAL A 99 3.62 -9.12 -7.58
C VAL A 99 4.30 -8.69 -6.28
N ARG A 100 4.04 -7.46 -5.85
CA ARG A 100 4.68 -6.86 -4.67
C ARG A 100 3.67 -6.12 -3.82
N ARG A 101 3.88 -6.18 -2.51
CA ARG A 101 3.19 -5.37 -1.50
C ARG A 101 4.17 -4.44 -0.82
N SER A 102 3.66 -3.30 -0.36
CA SER A 102 4.44 -2.35 0.43
C SER A 102 4.95 -2.98 1.74
N SER A 103 4.17 -3.89 2.32
CA SER A 103 4.52 -4.59 3.56
C SER A 103 5.53 -5.74 3.37
N ASP A 104 5.91 -6.10 2.13
CA ASP A 104 6.82 -7.23 1.92
C ASP A 104 8.20 -7.00 2.53
N ALA A 105 8.62 -5.74 2.69
CA ALA A 105 9.88 -5.37 3.32
C ALA A 105 9.92 -5.62 4.84
N TRP A 106 8.76 -5.75 5.48
CA TRP A 106 8.66 -5.90 6.94
C TRP A 106 8.87 -7.33 7.44
N GLY A 107 8.83 -8.29 6.52
CA GLY A 107 8.81 -9.71 6.87
C GLY A 107 7.42 -10.29 6.90
N ARG A 108 7.35 -11.63 6.91
CA ARG A 108 6.12 -12.40 7.10
C ARG A 108 6.46 -13.68 7.86
N VAL A 109 5.60 -14.07 8.80
CA VAL A 109 5.73 -15.29 9.60
C VAL A 109 4.75 -16.32 9.07
N PHE A 110 5.28 -17.46 8.60
CA PHE A 110 4.51 -18.56 8.05
C PHE A 110 4.35 -19.67 9.08
N THR A 111 3.14 -20.21 9.21
CA THR A 111 2.78 -21.27 10.16
C THR A 111 2.66 -22.65 9.51
N ASP A 112 2.73 -22.73 8.19
CA ASP A 112 2.23 -23.84 7.36
C ASP A 112 3.32 -24.62 6.59
N ARG A 113 4.60 -24.23 6.68
CA ARG A 113 5.71 -24.91 5.98
C ARG A 113 6.93 -25.06 6.88
N PRO A 114 7.69 -26.17 6.78
CA PRO A 114 8.94 -26.33 7.50
C PRO A 114 9.94 -25.21 7.16
N ARG A 115 10.68 -24.80 8.19
CA ARG A 115 11.70 -23.76 8.11
C ARG A 115 13.01 -24.38 7.64
N LEU A 116 13.73 -23.68 6.76
CA LEU A 116 15.02 -24.16 6.26
C LEU A 116 16.12 -23.90 7.28
N GLU A 117 16.02 -22.79 8.00
CA GLU A 117 16.97 -22.38 9.02
C GLU A 117 16.28 -22.24 10.38
N THR A 118 16.23 -23.33 11.15
CA THR A 118 15.55 -23.36 12.46
C THR A 118 16.31 -22.62 13.56
N GLY A 119 17.57 -22.23 13.33
CA GLY A 119 18.43 -21.54 14.31
C GLY A 119 18.17 -20.04 14.51
N ILE A 120 17.32 -19.43 13.69
CA ILE A 120 16.94 -17.99 13.77
C ILE A 120 15.42 -17.85 13.90
N SER A 121 14.87 -16.64 14.03
CA SER A 121 13.42 -16.41 13.97
C SER A 121 12.85 -16.65 12.56
N ALA A 122 11.56 -16.99 12.46
CA ALA A 122 10.91 -17.15 11.15
C ALA A 122 10.91 -15.84 10.35
N LYS A 123 10.82 -14.70 11.06
CA LYS A 123 10.89 -13.36 10.49
C LYS A 123 12.29 -13.05 9.97
N ASP A 124 13.35 -13.33 10.73
CA ASP A 124 14.74 -13.10 10.31
C ASP A 124 15.12 -13.96 9.12
N GLU A 125 14.67 -15.22 9.09
CA GLU A 125 14.87 -16.11 7.95
C GLU A 125 14.27 -15.54 6.65
N TYR A 126 13.12 -14.87 6.74
CA TYR A 126 12.56 -14.14 5.61
C TYR A 126 13.43 -12.94 5.24
N LEU A 127 13.80 -12.11 6.23
CA LEU A 127 14.51 -10.84 6.02
C LEU A 127 15.92 -11.04 5.46
N GLN A 128 16.63 -12.10 5.86
CA GLN A 128 17.93 -12.47 5.32
C GLN A 128 17.88 -12.71 3.80
N ARG A 129 16.78 -13.28 3.30
CA ARG A 129 16.58 -13.57 1.87
C ARG A 129 15.90 -12.43 1.13
N TYR A 130 15.32 -11.45 1.84
CA TYR A 130 14.51 -10.40 1.25
C TYR A 130 15.29 -9.59 0.21
N ARG A 131 16.42 -8.98 0.61
CA ARG A 131 17.19 -8.07 -0.26
C ARG A 131 17.69 -8.75 -1.53
N ALA A 132 18.23 -9.97 -1.41
CA ALA A 132 18.72 -10.73 -2.56
C ALA A 132 17.59 -11.07 -3.54
N ARG A 133 16.41 -11.43 -3.02
CA ARG A 133 15.22 -11.69 -3.83
C ARG A 133 14.67 -10.43 -4.49
N ASP A 134 14.63 -9.30 -3.79
CA ASP A 134 14.15 -8.02 -4.33
C ASP A 134 14.98 -7.57 -5.54
N VAL A 135 16.32 -7.66 -5.43
CA VAL A 135 17.25 -7.41 -6.54
C VAL A 135 17.05 -8.42 -7.68
N MET A 136 16.84 -9.69 -7.36
CA MET A 136 16.59 -10.71 -8.37
C MET A 136 15.26 -10.48 -9.10
N PHE A 137 14.17 -10.18 -8.39
CA PHE A 137 12.86 -9.90 -8.98
C PHE A 137 12.90 -8.65 -9.86
N SER A 138 13.44 -7.54 -9.36
CA SER A 138 13.56 -6.29 -10.14
C SER A 138 14.36 -6.42 -11.44
N ARG A 139 15.33 -7.33 -11.50
CA ARG A 139 16.13 -7.60 -12.71
C ARG A 139 15.44 -8.51 -13.72
N ASN A 140 14.54 -9.38 -13.26
CA ASN A 140 13.94 -10.43 -14.08
C ASN A 140 12.44 -10.21 -14.34
N CYS A 141 11.84 -9.09 -13.88
CA CYS A 141 10.47 -8.73 -14.21
C CYS A 141 10.40 -7.93 -15.50
N ASP A 142 9.30 -8.11 -16.23
CA ASP A 142 8.89 -7.20 -17.28
C ASP A 142 8.14 -5.99 -16.72
N TRP A 143 7.35 -6.17 -15.65
CA TRP A 143 6.68 -5.08 -14.94
C TRP A 143 6.29 -5.47 -13.52
N ILE A 144 5.96 -4.47 -12.70
CA ILE A 144 5.61 -4.62 -11.28
C ILE A 144 4.10 -4.43 -11.12
N TYR A 145 3.45 -5.39 -10.48
CA TYR A 145 2.09 -5.26 -10.00
C TYR A 145 2.10 -4.97 -8.49
N TRP A 146 1.91 -3.70 -8.13
CA TRP A 146 1.68 -3.28 -6.75
C TRP A 146 0.29 -3.72 -6.28
N LEU A 147 0.25 -4.84 -5.57
CA LEU A 147 -0.97 -5.40 -5.04
C LEU A 147 -1.38 -4.63 -3.77
N PRO A 148 -2.57 -4.02 -3.71
CA PRO A 148 -2.97 -3.21 -2.56
C PRO A 148 -3.14 -4.01 -1.26
N GLU A 149 -2.74 -3.41 -0.14
CA GLU A 149 -2.99 -3.93 1.21
C GLU A 149 -4.48 -4.18 1.47
N GLY A 150 -4.81 -5.35 2.01
CA GLY A 150 -6.18 -5.78 2.27
C GLY A 150 -6.98 -6.30 1.07
N LEU A 151 -6.48 -6.20 -0.16
CA LEU A 151 -7.22 -6.70 -1.34
C LEU A 151 -7.28 -8.23 -1.37
N THR A 152 -8.44 -8.75 -1.00
CA THR A 152 -8.73 -10.20 -0.91
C THR A 152 -9.82 -10.65 -1.87
N SER A 153 -10.75 -9.76 -2.21
CA SER A 153 -11.92 -10.07 -3.05
C SER A 153 -11.80 -9.44 -4.45
N PRO A 154 -12.47 -10.02 -5.46
CA PRO A 154 -12.51 -9.45 -6.80
C PRO A 154 -13.02 -8.00 -6.84
N CYS A 155 -12.42 -7.15 -7.67
CA CYS A 155 -12.91 -5.79 -7.91
C CYS A 155 -12.73 -5.35 -9.37
N GLU A 156 -13.55 -4.41 -9.83
CA GLU A 156 -13.52 -3.93 -11.23
C GLU A 156 -12.22 -3.19 -11.57
N PHE A 157 -11.56 -2.56 -10.60
CA PHE A 157 -10.28 -1.87 -10.80
C PHE A 157 -9.13 -2.83 -11.09
N GLU A 158 -8.97 -3.89 -10.29
CA GLU A 158 -7.97 -4.93 -10.55
C GLU A 158 -8.27 -5.65 -11.87
N LYS A 159 -9.55 -5.91 -12.16
CA LYS A 159 -10.00 -6.46 -13.44
C LYS A 159 -9.61 -5.58 -14.62
N ALA A 160 -9.76 -4.26 -14.53
CA ALA A 160 -9.38 -3.33 -15.58
C ALA A 160 -7.86 -3.37 -15.86
N ILE A 161 -7.04 -3.36 -14.80
CA ILE A 161 -5.57 -3.48 -14.90
C ILE A 161 -5.19 -4.77 -15.63
N TRP A 162 -5.71 -5.91 -15.16
CA TRP A 162 -5.32 -7.22 -15.70
C TRP A 162 -5.89 -7.49 -17.08
N ASN A 163 -7.07 -6.96 -17.41
CA ASN A 163 -7.64 -7.02 -18.76
C ASN A 163 -7.02 -5.99 -19.73
N VAL A 164 -6.19 -5.08 -19.24
CA VAL A 164 -5.60 -3.98 -20.03
C VAL A 164 -6.71 -3.14 -20.68
N LYS A 165 -7.77 -2.90 -19.90
CA LYS A 165 -8.83 -1.95 -20.24
C LYS A 165 -8.56 -0.68 -19.43
N LEU A 166 -7.53 0.05 -19.84
CA LEU A 166 -7.09 1.31 -19.22
C LEU A 166 -7.51 2.49 -20.09
N ASP A 167 -8.73 2.44 -20.62
CA ASP A 167 -9.29 3.53 -21.42
C ASP A 167 -9.55 4.73 -20.49
N ASP A 168 -9.15 5.92 -20.93
CA ASP A 168 -9.39 7.21 -20.26
C ASP A 168 -8.98 7.30 -18.78
N ILE A 169 -7.83 6.70 -18.42
CA ILE A 169 -7.31 6.81 -17.06
C ILE A 169 -6.87 8.22 -16.65
N GLY A 170 -6.61 9.11 -17.62
CA GLY A 170 -6.08 10.45 -17.40
C GLY A 170 -4.72 10.46 -16.72
N GLY A 171 -4.29 11.65 -16.30
CA GLY A 171 -3.03 11.88 -15.61
C GLY A 171 -1.80 11.63 -16.49
N ILE A 172 -0.64 11.73 -15.85
CA ILE A 172 0.66 11.72 -16.50
C ILE A 172 1.49 10.56 -15.96
N LEU A 173 2.02 9.75 -16.87
CA LEU A 173 2.96 8.68 -16.55
C LEU A 173 4.40 9.12 -16.89
N THR A 174 5.26 9.21 -15.88
CA THR A 174 6.71 9.38 -16.10
C THR A 174 7.33 8.08 -16.61
N LEU A 175 7.90 8.10 -17.81
CA LEU A 175 8.62 6.96 -18.35
C LEU A 175 10.00 6.80 -17.70
N ARG A 176 10.40 5.55 -17.54
CA ARG A 176 11.68 5.14 -16.97
C ARG A 176 12.27 4.00 -17.80
N ALA A 177 13.57 3.75 -17.67
CA ALA A 177 14.30 2.72 -18.43
C ALA A 177 13.67 1.32 -18.38
N ASP A 178 13.04 0.95 -17.26
CA ASP A 178 12.32 -0.31 -17.08
C ASP A 178 11.17 -0.52 -18.08
N HIS A 179 10.50 0.55 -18.52
CA HIS A 179 9.42 0.49 -19.51
C HIS A 179 9.92 0.05 -20.91
N PHE A 180 11.22 0.15 -21.17
CA PHE A 180 11.83 -0.19 -22.46
C PHE A 180 12.50 -1.57 -22.47
N ARG A 181 12.62 -2.23 -21.30
CA ARG A 181 13.23 -3.58 -21.21
C ARG A 181 12.45 -4.62 -22.01
N ASN A 182 11.12 -4.55 -21.95
CA ASN A 182 10.23 -5.36 -22.77
C ASN A 182 9.24 -4.45 -23.51
N PRO A 183 9.61 -3.96 -24.72
CA PRO A 183 8.78 -3.04 -25.51
C PRO A 183 7.37 -3.55 -25.77
N LYS A 184 7.17 -4.87 -25.79
CA LYS A 184 5.86 -5.48 -26.00
C LYS A 184 4.92 -5.13 -24.84
N VAL A 185 5.39 -5.19 -23.59
CA VAL A 185 4.57 -4.85 -22.41
C VAL A 185 4.13 -3.39 -22.46
N PHE A 186 5.05 -2.46 -22.74
CA PHE A 186 4.66 -1.06 -22.90
C PHE A 186 3.60 -0.88 -23.99
N ARG A 187 3.84 -1.45 -25.18
CA ARG A 187 2.95 -1.33 -26.33
C ARG A 187 1.58 -1.95 -26.10
N THR A 188 1.49 -3.07 -25.38
CA THR A 188 0.22 -3.74 -25.11
C THR A 188 -0.52 -3.12 -23.94
N ARG A 189 0.18 -2.75 -22.85
CA ARG A 189 -0.42 -2.34 -21.58
C ARG A 189 -0.63 -0.84 -21.43
N LEU A 190 0.36 -0.04 -21.80
CA LEU A 190 0.43 1.37 -21.41
C LEU A 190 0.26 2.32 -22.58
N ARG A 191 0.77 2.00 -23.78
CA ARG A 191 0.71 2.88 -24.96
C ARG A 191 -0.71 3.36 -25.28
N HIS A 192 -1.68 2.46 -25.13
CA HIS A 192 -3.09 2.72 -25.39
C HIS A 192 -3.86 3.14 -24.15
N ALA A 193 -3.21 3.20 -22.98
CA ALA A 193 -3.84 3.76 -21.81
C ALA A 193 -4.25 5.21 -22.12
N GLY A 194 -5.44 5.60 -21.69
CA GLY A 194 -5.96 6.95 -21.88
C GLY A 194 -5.32 7.97 -20.95
N THR A 195 -4.00 7.96 -20.81
CA THR A 195 -3.25 9.01 -20.11
C THR A 195 -3.35 10.34 -20.86
N ASP A 196 -3.27 11.44 -20.12
CA ASP A 196 -3.17 12.79 -20.70
C ASP A 196 -1.82 12.94 -21.40
N PHE A 197 -0.74 12.59 -20.70
CA PHE A 197 0.62 12.66 -21.23
C PHE A 197 1.49 11.49 -20.75
N PHE A 198 2.52 11.20 -21.54
CA PHE A 198 3.71 10.48 -21.10
C PHE A 198 4.83 11.49 -20.91
N GLU A 199 5.38 11.55 -19.69
CA GLU A 199 6.51 12.42 -19.37
C GLU A 199 7.83 11.75 -19.73
N LEU A 200 8.59 12.41 -20.61
CA LEU A 200 9.94 12.07 -21.05
C LEU A 200 10.93 12.96 -20.30
N ARG A 201 11.75 12.37 -19.44
CA ARG A 201 12.71 13.11 -18.60
C ARG A 201 14.13 13.01 -19.14
N THR A 202 14.78 14.15 -19.34
CA THR A 202 16.13 14.24 -19.94
C THR A 202 17.24 13.69 -19.03
N ASP A 203 16.96 13.51 -17.74
CA ASP A 203 17.87 12.91 -16.76
C ASP A 203 17.58 11.42 -16.49
N PHE A 204 16.45 10.89 -16.95
CA PHE A 204 16.04 9.51 -16.70
C PHE A 204 16.17 8.60 -17.92
N LEU A 205 16.01 9.15 -19.12
CA LEU A 205 16.07 8.40 -20.36
C LEU A 205 17.39 8.65 -21.06
N SER A 206 18.03 7.58 -21.51
CA SER A 206 19.05 7.67 -22.54
C SER A 206 18.44 8.19 -23.86
N GLU A 207 19.30 8.67 -24.76
CA GLU A 207 18.85 9.12 -26.08
C GLU A 207 18.14 8.00 -26.86
N GLY A 208 18.65 6.77 -26.81
CA GLY A 208 18.02 5.61 -27.45
C GLY A 208 16.63 5.28 -26.89
N GLU A 209 16.45 5.36 -25.57
CA GLU A 209 15.13 5.19 -24.93
C GLU A 209 14.16 6.32 -25.28
N MET A 210 14.66 7.56 -25.34
CA MET A 210 13.88 8.69 -25.78
C MET A 210 13.42 8.53 -27.23
N VAL A 211 14.30 8.14 -28.16
CA VAL A 211 13.94 7.89 -29.56
C VAL A 211 12.86 6.81 -29.67
N MET A 212 13.02 5.70 -28.94
CA MET A 212 11.98 4.66 -28.88
C MET A 212 10.64 5.21 -28.39
N ALA A 213 10.66 6.02 -27.33
CA ALA A 213 9.45 6.62 -26.78
C ALA A 213 8.80 7.60 -27.76
N ASP A 214 9.60 8.42 -28.44
CA ASP A 214 9.18 9.39 -29.44
C ASP A 214 8.48 8.72 -30.64
N GLU A 215 8.95 7.55 -31.05
CA GLU A 215 8.30 6.74 -32.09
C GLU A 215 6.98 6.11 -31.62
N TRP A 216 6.90 5.69 -30.35
CA TRP A 216 5.75 4.90 -29.88
C TRP A 216 4.58 5.77 -29.43
N ILE A 217 4.86 6.99 -28.98
CA ILE A 217 3.90 7.89 -28.34
C ILE A 217 3.55 9.01 -29.30
N LYS A 218 2.25 9.24 -29.46
CA LYS A 218 1.76 10.31 -30.31
C LYS A 218 2.17 11.69 -29.78
N THR A 219 2.41 12.60 -30.69
CA THR A 219 2.90 13.94 -30.42
C THR A 219 2.07 14.72 -29.40
N GLU A 220 0.75 14.66 -29.52
CA GLU A 220 -0.22 15.32 -28.64
C GLU A 220 -0.23 14.77 -27.20
N ARG A 221 0.39 13.61 -26.96
CA ARG A 221 0.50 12.96 -25.64
C ARG A 221 1.89 13.02 -25.04
N LYS A 222 2.81 13.81 -25.59
CA LYS A 222 4.18 13.93 -25.06
C LYS A 222 4.35 15.18 -24.22
N LEU A 223 4.86 14.99 -23.01
CA LEU A 223 5.41 16.03 -22.16
C LEU A 223 6.92 15.80 -22.03
N VAL A 224 7.75 16.75 -22.46
CA VAL A 224 9.20 16.68 -22.24
C VAL A 224 9.56 17.48 -21.01
N ALA A 225 10.12 16.82 -20.00
CA ALA A 225 10.59 17.44 -18.77
C ALA A 225 12.12 17.59 -18.81
N ILE A 226 12.57 18.82 -19.01
CA ILE A 226 13.98 19.19 -19.13
C ILE A 226 14.56 19.33 -17.73
N ARG A 227 15.53 18.47 -17.41
CA ARG A 227 16.23 18.39 -16.11
C ARG A 227 17.75 18.41 -16.26
N THR A 228 18.23 18.38 -17.50
CA THR A 228 19.64 18.49 -17.90
C THR A 228 19.74 19.47 -19.06
N TRP A 229 20.87 20.17 -19.15
CA TRP A 229 21.15 21.13 -20.22
C TRP A 229 22.67 21.31 -20.39
N PRO A 230 23.21 21.45 -21.62
CA PRO A 230 22.54 21.44 -22.92
C PRO A 230 22.01 20.07 -23.35
N LEU A 231 21.18 20.03 -24.38
CA LEU A 231 20.59 18.80 -24.95
C LEU A 231 21.16 18.52 -26.35
N SER A 232 21.08 17.26 -26.79
CA SER A 232 21.42 16.85 -28.16
C SER A 232 20.37 17.29 -29.18
N ASP A 233 20.71 17.21 -30.47
CA ASP A 233 19.82 17.59 -31.57
C ASP A 233 18.55 16.71 -31.59
N GLU A 234 18.68 15.43 -31.26
CA GLU A 234 17.58 14.47 -31.16
C GLU A 234 16.55 14.91 -30.10
N TRP A 235 17.02 15.33 -28.93
CA TRP A 235 16.14 15.88 -27.89
C TRP A 235 15.47 17.18 -28.34
N MET A 236 16.20 18.06 -29.02
CA MET A 236 15.65 19.32 -29.55
C MET A 236 14.52 19.05 -30.56
N GLN A 237 14.69 18.09 -31.46
CA GLN A 237 13.64 17.68 -32.41
C GLN A 237 12.41 17.08 -31.72
N THR A 238 12.60 16.32 -30.63
CA THR A 238 11.50 15.79 -29.82
C THR A 238 10.75 16.90 -29.09
N ILE A 239 11.46 17.89 -28.54
CA ILE A 239 10.88 19.08 -27.90
C ILE A 239 10.01 19.86 -28.90
N GLU A 240 10.51 20.12 -30.10
CA GLU A 240 9.79 20.89 -31.12
C GLU A 240 8.48 20.25 -31.54
N ARG A 241 8.35 18.93 -31.41
CA ARG A 241 7.11 18.21 -31.72
C ARG A 241 6.19 18.12 -30.51
N SER A 242 6.72 17.98 -29.30
CA SER A 242 5.94 17.68 -28.09
C SER A 242 4.83 18.70 -27.78
N ALA A 243 3.77 18.21 -27.13
CA ALA A 243 2.62 19.01 -26.73
C ALA A 243 2.95 19.93 -25.55
N GLU A 244 3.67 19.40 -24.56
CA GLU A 244 4.08 20.12 -23.36
C GLU A 244 5.59 20.05 -23.18
N VAL A 245 6.19 21.14 -22.74
CA VAL A 245 7.63 21.24 -22.45
C VAL A 245 7.79 21.92 -21.08
N ASP A 246 8.29 21.15 -20.12
CA ASP A 246 8.47 21.53 -18.73
C ASP A 246 9.96 21.83 -18.44
N TRP A 247 10.28 23.10 -18.18
CA TRP A 247 11.62 23.55 -17.82
C TRP A 247 11.81 23.64 -16.30
N ALA A 248 12.78 22.92 -15.76
CA ALA A 248 13.18 23.03 -14.36
C ALA A 248 13.95 24.33 -14.08
N LEU A 249 13.45 25.15 -13.16
CA LEU A 249 14.06 26.42 -12.77
C LEU A 249 15.43 26.24 -12.09
N GLU A 250 15.74 25.03 -11.61
CA GLU A 250 17.06 24.63 -11.13
C GLU A 250 18.16 24.76 -12.21
N LEU A 251 17.78 24.77 -13.50
CA LEU A 251 18.69 25.01 -14.62
C LEU A 251 18.91 26.49 -14.94
N GLY A 252 18.30 27.38 -14.15
CA GLY A 252 18.21 28.81 -14.38
C GLY A 252 17.05 29.19 -15.32
N ALA A 253 17.11 30.41 -15.86
CA ALA A 253 16.07 30.92 -16.76
C ALA A 253 15.90 30.01 -18.01
N PRO A 254 14.67 29.81 -18.52
CA PRO A 254 14.42 28.95 -19.66
C PRO A 254 15.18 29.34 -20.93
N LYS A 255 15.84 28.36 -21.55
CA LYS A 255 16.64 28.53 -22.78
C LYS A 255 16.16 27.68 -23.96
N ALA A 256 15.38 26.63 -23.72
CA ALA A 256 14.81 25.80 -24.77
C ALA A 256 13.62 26.48 -25.46
N PRO A 257 13.30 26.12 -26.72
CA PRO A 257 12.11 26.60 -27.41
C PRO A 257 10.82 25.97 -26.82
N ARG A 258 9.67 26.57 -27.14
CA ARG A 258 8.32 26.03 -26.86
C ARG A 258 8.02 25.67 -25.40
N ILE A 259 8.65 26.33 -24.43
CA ILE A 259 8.34 26.13 -23.01
C ILE A 259 6.86 26.44 -22.75
N THR A 260 6.12 25.46 -22.23
CA THR A 260 4.71 25.59 -21.84
C THR A 260 4.54 25.59 -20.32
N CYS A 261 5.50 25.00 -19.61
CA CYS A 261 5.50 24.84 -18.17
C CYS A 261 6.90 25.19 -17.60
N VAL A 262 6.92 25.84 -16.44
CA VAL A 262 8.12 25.93 -15.61
C VAL A 262 7.87 25.18 -14.30
N SER A 263 8.90 24.49 -13.81
CA SER A 263 8.81 23.71 -12.59
C SER A 263 9.92 24.00 -11.59
N ALA A 264 9.63 23.78 -10.31
CA ALA A 264 10.62 23.81 -9.24
C ALA A 264 10.37 22.65 -8.26
N HIS A 265 11.45 22.01 -7.83
CA HIS A 265 11.46 20.76 -7.08
C HIS A 265 12.36 20.88 -5.86
N GLU A 266 13.54 21.47 -6.01
CA GLU A 266 14.53 21.64 -4.94
C GLU A 266 14.54 23.09 -4.44
N GLN A 267 14.34 23.25 -3.13
CA GLN A 267 14.28 24.56 -2.50
C GLN A 267 15.68 25.20 -2.47
N PRO A 268 15.85 26.46 -2.92
CA PRO A 268 17.13 27.14 -2.81
C PRO A 268 17.54 27.37 -1.35
N ASP A 269 18.84 27.25 -1.07
CA ASP A 269 19.40 27.46 0.26
C ASP A 269 19.02 28.83 0.84
N GLY A 270 18.63 28.86 2.12
CA GLY A 270 18.30 30.10 2.84
C GLY A 270 16.97 30.75 2.47
N THR A 271 16.14 30.10 1.64
CA THR A 271 14.78 30.58 1.31
C THR A 271 13.73 29.92 2.19
N THR A 272 12.53 30.52 2.29
CA THR A 272 11.31 29.84 2.76
C THR A 272 10.45 29.41 1.58
N LEU A 273 9.50 28.50 1.81
CA LEU A 273 8.52 28.10 0.80
C LEU A 273 7.77 29.32 0.22
N GLN A 274 7.41 30.29 1.06
CA GLN A 274 6.74 31.52 0.63
C GLN A 274 7.63 32.36 -0.28
N SER A 275 8.89 32.58 0.08
CA SER A 275 9.80 33.33 -0.80
C SER A 275 10.10 32.58 -2.09
N TRP A 276 10.14 31.25 -2.05
CA TRP A 276 10.45 30.41 -3.21
C TRP A 276 9.34 30.45 -4.26
N THR A 277 8.07 30.50 -3.86
CA THR A 277 6.96 30.63 -4.83
C THR A 277 7.04 31.89 -5.70
N LYS A 278 7.74 32.94 -5.25
CA LYS A 278 7.93 34.19 -6.01
C LYS A 278 8.80 34.00 -7.25
N ASP A 279 9.60 32.94 -7.33
CA ASP A 279 10.38 32.60 -8.52
C ASP A 279 9.48 32.33 -9.73
N PHE A 280 8.22 31.98 -9.50
CA PHE A 280 7.23 31.77 -10.55
C PHE A 280 6.58 33.06 -11.07
N ASP A 281 6.62 34.17 -10.33
CA ASP A 281 5.83 35.38 -10.62
C ASP A 281 6.03 35.92 -12.05
N ALA A 282 7.29 35.91 -12.51
CA ALA A 282 7.63 36.40 -13.84
C ALA A 282 7.08 35.49 -14.96
N TYR A 283 7.00 34.19 -14.71
CA TYR A 283 6.52 33.19 -15.66
C TYR A 283 5.01 33.09 -15.66
N GLU A 284 4.39 33.30 -14.50
CA GLU A 284 2.94 33.41 -14.37
C GLU A 284 2.39 34.53 -15.25
N ARG A 285 3.03 35.72 -15.20
CA ARG A 285 2.68 36.88 -16.05
C ARG A 285 2.83 36.60 -17.53
N LYS A 286 3.69 35.66 -17.91
CA LYS A 286 3.88 35.22 -19.31
C LYS A 286 2.85 34.16 -19.73
N GLY A 287 1.94 33.76 -18.85
CA GLY A 287 0.91 32.76 -19.14
C GLY A 287 1.42 31.32 -19.15
N LEU A 288 2.63 31.05 -18.65
CA LEU A 288 3.12 29.68 -18.52
C LEU A 288 2.40 28.94 -17.40
N HIS A 289 2.30 27.62 -17.55
CA HIS A 289 1.88 26.74 -16.44
C HIS A 289 2.99 26.65 -15.39
N LEU A 290 2.62 26.58 -14.12
CA LEU A 290 3.54 26.52 -12.99
C LEU A 290 3.41 25.18 -12.29
N LYS A 291 4.50 24.44 -12.17
CA LYS A 291 4.55 23.14 -11.49
C LYS A 291 5.47 23.21 -10.28
N TRP A 292 4.89 23.21 -9.08
CA TRP A 292 5.65 23.23 -7.85
C TRP A 292 5.60 21.88 -7.16
N SER A 293 6.76 21.26 -6.97
CA SER A 293 6.90 19.90 -6.43
C SER A 293 7.88 19.83 -5.24
N PRO A 294 7.65 20.60 -4.16
CA PRO A 294 8.56 20.68 -3.02
C PRO A 294 8.54 19.40 -2.17
N ILE A 295 9.58 19.21 -1.35
CA ILE A 295 9.51 18.32 -0.18
C ILE A 295 8.73 19.05 0.92
N ILE A 296 7.77 18.37 1.53
CA ILE A 296 6.89 18.91 2.58
C ILE A 296 6.96 18.02 3.81
N ASP A 297 7.13 18.63 4.98
CA ASP A 297 7.23 17.91 6.25
C ASP A 297 6.03 18.15 7.18
N THR A 298 5.32 19.28 7.02
CA THR A 298 4.25 19.72 7.93
C THR A 298 2.91 19.91 7.23
N PHE A 299 1.81 19.85 7.99
CA PHE A 299 0.47 20.18 7.47
C PHE A 299 0.29 21.67 7.18
N GLU A 300 1.04 22.54 7.85
CA GLU A 300 1.13 23.98 7.59
C GLU A 300 1.67 24.25 6.19
N ASP A 301 2.80 23.65 5.85
CA ASP A 301 3.44 23.79 4.55
C ASP A 301 2.58 23.17 3.44
N LEU A 302 1.91 22.05 3.76
CA LEU A 302 0.95 21.43 2.87
C LEU A 302 -0.24 22.36 2.58
N GLN A 303 -0.80 22.99 3.61
CA GLN A 303 -1.86 24.00 3.48
C GLN A 303 -1.42 25.14 2.58
N PHE A 304 -0.21 25.67 2.81
CA PHE A 304 0.35 26.75 1.99
C PHE A 304 0.40 26.38 0.50
N GLY A 305 0.87 25.17 0.16
CA GLY A 305 0.91 24.72 -1.23
C GLY A 305 -0.47 24.45 -1.84
N LEU A 306 -1.43 23.95 -1.05
CA LEU A 306 -2.81 23.79 -1.48
C LEU A 306 -3.47 25.15 -1.77
N ASP A 307 -3.25 26.15 -0.92
CA ASP A 307 -3.78 27.50 -1.13
C ASP A 307 -3.14 28.16 -2.36
N TRP A 308 -1.82 28.04 -2.51
CA TRP A 308 -1.11 28.50 -3.70
C TRP A 308 -1.69 27.90 -4.98
N GLN A 309 -2.02 26.60 -4.98
CA GLN A 309 -2.65 25.93 -6.12
C GLN A 309 -4.08 26.45 -6.38
N ARG A 310 -4.89 26.61 -5.32
CA ARG A 310 -6.29 27.03 -5.39
C ARG A 310 -6.49 28.46 -5.89
N GLU A 311 -5.50 29.34 -5.73
CA GLU A 311 -5.57 30.70 -6.26
C GLU A 311 -5.71 30.74 -7.79
N LYS A 312 -5.05 29.80 -8.49
CA LYS A 312 -5.07 29.71 -9.97
C LYS A 312 -5.01 28.25 -10.44
N PRO A 313 -6.07 27.45 -10.23
CA PRO A 313 -6.03 25.99 -10.41
C PRO A 313 -5.75 25.53 -11.84
N GLU A 314 -6.13 26.35 -12.83
CA GLU A 314 -5.89 26.07 -14.25
C GLU A 314 -4.44 26.36 -14.68
N GLN A 315 -3.70 27.17 -13.90
CA GLN A 315 -2.32 27.59 -14.22
C GLN A 315 -1.28 27.03 -13.24
N ARG A 316 -1.69 26.55 -12.06
CA ARG A 316 -0.80 26.07 -11.00
C ARG A 316 -1.07 24.60 -10.69
N SER A 317 0.01 23.83 -10.60
CA SER A 317 0.00 22.45 -10.13
C SER A 317 0.92 22.30 -8.93
N PHE A 318 0.37 21.81 -7.83
CA PHE A 318 1.09 21.51 -6.61
C PHE A 318 1.22 19.99 -6.42
N LEU A 319 2.45 19.52 -6.30
CA LEU A 319 2.80 18.11 -6.29
C LEU A 319 3.71 17.81 -5.09
N PRO A 320 3.16 17.81 -3.85
CA PRO A 320 3.97 17.60 -2.65
C PRO A 320 4.73 16.27 -2.73
N ARG A 321 5.95 16.28 -2.20
CA ARG A 321 6.82 15.12 -2.07
C ARG A 321 7.19 14.90 -0.60
N SER A 322 7.48 13.66 -0.26
CA SER A 322 8.05 13.25 1.01
C SER A 322 9.04 12.11 0.77
N ARG A 323 9.83 11.78 1.79
CA ARG A 323 10.79 10.66 1.70
C ARG A 323 10.13 9.29 1.69
N GLU A 324 8.87 9.20 2.13
CA GLU A 324 8.18 7.93 2.40
C GLU A 324 6.83 7.79 1.67
N GLY A 325 6.45 8.76 0.82
CA GLY A 325 5.15 8.74 0.13
C GLY A 325 3.96 9.20 0.98
N ARG A 326 4.21 9.91 2.09
CA ARG A 326 3.22 10.42 3.04
C ARG A 326 2.10 11.24 2.40
N TRP A 327 2.38 11.96 1.32
CA TRP A 327 1.45 12.89 0.67
C TRP A 327 0.78 12.34 -0.59
N ALA A 328 0.86 11.02 -0.82
CA ALA A 328 0.17 10.39 -1.95
C ALA A 328 -1.35 10.65 -1.96
N TRP A 329 -1.97 10.67 -0.79
CA TRP A 329 -3.39 10.98 -0.65
C TRP A 329 -3.73 12.43 -1.04
N VAL A 330 -2.80 13.38 -0.89
CA VAL A 330 -2.99 14.77 -1.32
C VAL A 330 -2.96 14.87 -2.85
N ARG A 331 -2.08 14.09 -3.50
CA ARG A 331 -2.07 14.00 -4.97
C ARG A 331 -3.39 13.43 -5.50
N LEU A 332 -4.02 12.50 -4.78
CA LEU A 332 -5.35 11.98 -5.10
C LEU A 332 -6.45 13.00 -4.79
N LEU A 333 -6.33 13.79 -3.73
CA LEU A 333 -7.26 14.89 -3.42
C LEU A 333 -7.29 15.95 -4.53
N LEU A 334 -6.12 16.24 -5.11
CA LEU A 334 -5.95 17.19 -6.22
C LEU A 334 -6.26 16.57 -7.60
N LYS A 335 -6.60 15.28 -7.69
CA LYS A 335 -6.87 14.59 -8.95
C LYS A 335 -7.92 15.35 -9.78
N GLU A 336 -7.53 15.75 -10.97
CA GLU A 336 -8.33 16.57 -11.91
C GLU A 336 -8.78 17.95 -11.41
N ARG A 337 -8.22 18.43 -10.29
CA ARG A 337 -8.36 19.83 -9.78
C ARG A 337 -7.23 20.75 -10.24
N GLN A 338 -6.29 20.20 -10.99
CA GLN A 338 -5.13 20.86 -11.56
C GLN A 338 -4.80 20.20 -12.91
N LYS A 339 -4.10 20.92 -13.79
CA LYS A 339 -3.72 20.42 -15.12
C LYS A 339 -2.78 19.21 -15.05
N LEU A 340 -1.71 19.30 -14.25
CA LEU A 340 -0.69 18.25 -14.20
C LEU A 340 -0.90 17.36 -12.98
N ASN A 341 -1.23 16.09 -13.21
CA ASN A 341 -1.35 15.07 -12.17
C ASN A 341 -0.53 13.85 -12.56
N PHE A 342 0.25 13.32 -11.63
CA PHE A 342 1.18 12.23 -11.91
C PHE A 342 0.82 11.00 -11.11
N TRP A 343 0.75 9.85 -11.79
CA TRP A 343 0.67 8.53 -11.19
C TRP A 343 1.88 7.71 -11.63
N ARG A 344 2.16 6.60 -10.94
CA ARG A 344 3.32 5.75 -11.25
C ARG A 344 2.93 4.35 -11.69
N ASP A 345 3.67 3.87 -12.69
CA ASP A 345 3.89 2.45 -12.91
C ASP A 345 5.18 2.01 -12.22
N GLY A 346 5.19 0.81 -11.65
CA GLY A 346 6.31 0.34 -10.84
C GLY A 346 6.69 1.32 -9.72
N ASP A 347 7.98 1.60 -9.56
CA ASP A 347 8.47 2.44 -8.45
C ASP A 347 8.21 3.94 -8.67
N GLY A 348 7.97 4.38 -9.91
CA GLY A 348 7.70 5.79 -10.25
C GLY A 348 8.91 6.71 -10.11
N SER A 349 8.71 8.02 -10.24
CA SER A 349 9.76 9.05 -10.07
C SER A 349 9.75 9.72 -8.69
N ALA A 350 8.64 9.59 -7.96
CA ALA A 350 8.51 9.98 -6.56
C ALA A 350 7.54 9.04 -5.83
N LEU A 351 7.78 8.74 -4.55
CA LEU A 351 6.95 7.81 -3.79
C LEU A 351 5.52 8.33 -3.56
N ASP A 352 5.33 9.65 -3.49
CA ASP A 352 4.01 10.27 -3.36
C ASP A 352 3.19 10.24 -4.65
N GLN A 353 3.76 9.80 -5.79
CA GLN A 353 2.93 9.48 -6.95
C GLN A 353 2.05 8.27 -6.60
N PRO A 354 0.72 8.39 -6.72
CA PRO A 354 -0.16 7.26 -6.49
C PRO A 354 0.17 6.14 -7.46
N THR A 355 0.14 4.90 -6.98
CA THR A 355 0.19 3.71 -7.84
C THR A 355 -0.99 3.72 -8.82
N LEU A 356 -0.88 2.99 -9.93
CA LEU A 356 -2.00 2.85 -10.87
C LEU A 356 -3.30 2.40 -10.17
N HIS A 357 -3.22 1.47 -9.20
CA HIS A 357 -4.39 1.01 -8.47
C HIS A 357 -5.00 2.12 -7.60
N GLU A 358 -4.18 2.93 -6.93
CA GLU A 358 -4.66 4.10 -6.17
C GLU A 358 -5.28 5.15 -7.09
N TRP A 359 -4.65 5.40 -8.24
CA TRP A 359 -5.12 6.37 -9.22
C TRP A 359 -6.51 6.01 -9.76
N ILE A 360 -6.71 4.77 -10.22
CA ILE A 360 -7.99 4.36 -10.84
C ILE A 360 -9.13 4.15 -9.85
N ARG A 361 -8.84 3.76 -8.59
CA ARG A 361 -9.89 3.46 -7.61
C ARG A 361 -10.48 4.71 -6.94
N ASN A 362 -9.73 5.82 -6.96
CA ASN A 362 -10.13 7.05 -6.29
C ASN A 362 -10.85 8.00 -7.25
N LEU A 363 -11.81 8.73 -6.71
CA LEU A 363 -12.66 9.64 -7.48
C LEU A 363 -11.87 10.81 -8.06
N ASN A 364 -12.38 11.30 -9.18
CA ASN A 364 -11.93 12.55 -9.76
C ASN A 364 -12.55 13.73 -9.00
N ARG A 365 -11.77 14.80 -8.81
CA ARG A 365 -12.20 16.03 -8.11
C ARG A 365 -12.90 15.78 -6.77
N PRO A 366 -12.39 14.89 -5.89
CA PRO A 366 -13.09 14.51 -4.66
C PRO A 366 -13.36 15.74 -3.78
N ILE A 367 -14.63 16.00 -3.44
CA ILE A 367 -15.04 17.16 -2.62
C ILE A 367 -15.06 16.79 -1.14
N LYS A 368 -15.57 15.60 -0.83
CA LYS A 368 -15.57 15.01 0.50
C LYS A 368 -14.78 13.72 0.48
N PHE A 369 -14.20 13.35 1.61
CA PHE A 369 -13.50 12.08 1.76
C PHE A 369 -13.65 11.48 3.16
N GLY A 370 -13.52 10.16 3.21
CA GLY A 370 -13.26 9.43 4.43
C GLY A 370 -11.77 9.17 4.62
N ALA A 371 -11.35 8.86 5.84
CA ALA A 371 -9.96 8.47 6.08
C ALA A 371 -9.80 7.43 7.18
N VAL A 372 -8.66 6.75 7.18
CA VAL A 372 -8.08 6.20 8.42
C VAL A 372 -7.01 7.15 8.93
N LEU A 373 -7.12 7.55 10.20
CA LEU A 373 -6.20 8.45 10.89
C LEU A 373 -5.42 7.67 11.95
N GLY A 374 -4.10 7.83 11.97
CA GLY A 374 -3.22 7.22 12.96
C GLY A 374 -1.78 7.24 12.51
N HIS A 375 -0.90 6.60 13.28
CA HIS A 375 0.50 6.46 12.89
C HIS A 375 1.07 5.12 13.43
N PRO A 376 1.68 4.28 12.58
CA PRO A 376 1.68 4.34 11.10
C PRO A 376 0.37 3.79 10.49
N VAL A 377 -0.14 4.37 9.38
CA VAL A 377 -1.36 3.87 8.70
C VAL A 377 -1.26 3.64 7.18
N ASN A 378 -0.12 3.92 6.55
CA ASN A 378 0.06 3.77 5.11
C ASN A 378 -0.25 2.34 4.58
N HIS A 379 -0.18 1.33 5.45
CA HIS A 379 -0.42 -0.07 5.12
C HIS A 379 -1.74 -0.59 5.69
N SER A 380 -2.59 0.30 6.21
CA SER A 380 -3.91 -0.06 6.72
C SER A 380 -4.75 -0.70 5.63
N PHE A 381 -5.54 -1.70 5.99
CA PHE A 381 -6.48 -2.32 5.05
C PHE A 381 -7.74 -1.46 4.88
N SER A 382 -7.95 -0.43 5.71
CA SER A 382 -9.15 0.41 5.73
C SER A 382 -9.50 1.07 4.39
N PRO A 383 -8.55 1.61 3.59
CA PRO A 383 -8.86 2.16 2.27
C PRO A 383 -9.46 1.14 1.30
N ILE A 384 -9.06 -0.14 1.38
CA ILE A 384 -9.66 -1.21 0.57
C ILE A 384 -10.97 -1.70 1.18
N GLU A 385 -10.99 -1.90 2.50
CA GLU A 385 -12.16 -2.38 3.24
C GLU A 385 -13.36 -1.45 3.10
N HIS A 386 -13.13 -0.13 3.05
CA HIS A 386 -14.16 0.89 2.89
C HIS A 386 -14.34 1.36 1.44
N LEU A 387 -13.66 0.74 0.46
CA LEU A 387 -13.68 1.19 -0.94
C LEU A 387 -15.09 1.22 -1.53
N SER A 388 -15.84 0.12 -1.40
CA SER A 388 -17.21 0.04 -1.93
C SER A 388 -18.14 1.01 -1.21
N TYR A 389 -18.01 1.13 0.11
CA TYR A 389 -18.79 2.05 0.92
C TYR A 389 -18.57 3.51 0.47
N ALA A 390 -17.31 3.95 0.43
CA ALA A 390 -16.96 5.31 0.04
C ALA A 390 -17.41 5.61 -1.40
N GLY A 391 -17.28 4.64 -2.32
CA GLY A 391 -17.79 4.76 -3.68
C GLY A 391 -19.29 5.02 -3.75
N HIS A 392 -20.11 4.30 -2.97
CA HIS A 392 -21.56 4.56 -2.87
C HIS A 392 -21.88 5.93 -2.28
N ARG A 393 -21.00 6.48 -1.44
CA ARG A 393 -21.12 7.81 -0.85
C ARG A 393 -20.48 8.93 -1.68
N GLN A 394 -20.01 8.64 -2.90
CA GLN A 394 -19.27 9.59 -3.75
C GLN A 394 -18.08 10.23 -3.03
N MET A 395 -17.38 9.43 -2.23
CA MET A 395 -16.19 9.79 -1.48
C MET A 395 -15.01 8.92 -1.88
N SER A 396 -13.81 9.49 -1.78
CA SER A 396 -12.59 8.69 -1.67
C SER A 396 -12.33 8.32 -0.21
N PHE A 397 -11.61 7.22 0.05
CA PHE A 397 -11.19 6.83 1.40
C PHE A 397 -9.67 6.73 1.48
N PHE A 398 -9.03 7.61 2.25
CA PHE A 398 -7.58 7.75 2.30
C PHE A 398 -6.95 7.14 3.56
N ALA A 399 -5.67 6.79 3.49
CA ALA A 399 -4.85 6.60 4.68
C ALA A 399 -4.06 7.90 4.93
N ILE A 400 -4.23 8.50 6.11
CA ILE A 400 -3.58 9.77 6.46
C ILE A 400 -2.74 9.54 7.70
N ASP A 401 -1.43 9.49 7.49
CA ASP A 401 -0.45 9.26 8.53
C ASP A 401 -0.28 10.52 9.40
N LEU A 402 -0.67 10.38 10.67
CA LEU A 402 -0.86 11.49 11.60
C LEU A 402 -0.45 11.07 13.01
N THR A 403 0.51 11.79 13.59
CA THR A 403 0.95 11.60 14.98
C THR A 403 0.09 12.41 15.96
N GLU A 404 0.19 12.13 17.27
CA GLU A 404 -0.55 12.91 18.29
C GLU A 404 -0.15 14.39 18.30
N ASN A 405 1.13 14.69 18.03
CA ASN A 405 1.66 16.06 18.04
C ASN A 405 1.12 16.90 16.88
N GLU A 406 0.75 16.27 15.78
CA GLU A 406 0.20 16.92 14.60
C GLU A 406 -1.32 17.03 14.64
N TRP A 407 -1.98 16.37 15.61
CA TRP A 407 -3.45 16.29 15.67
C TRP A 407 -4.13 17.66 15.65
N GLU A 408 -3.71 18.55 16.56
CA GLU A 408 -4.34 19.87 16.74
C GLU A 408 -4.20 20.74 15.51
N SER A 409 -3.10 20.59 14.76
CA SER A 409 -2.85 21.38 13.57
C SER A 409 -3.45 20.77 12.30
N ALA A 410 -3.42 19.45 12.17
CA ALA A 410 -3.89 18.76 10.97
C ALA A 410 -5.42 18.70 10.90
N LEU A 411 -6.10 18.38 12.00
CA LEU A 411 -7.51 18.02 11.97
C LEU A 411 -8.43 19.16 11.49
N PRO A 412 -8.29 20.43 11.93
CA PRO A 412 -9.09 21.52 11.39
C PRO A 412 -8.91 21.67 9.87
N ARG A 413 -7.68 21.53 9.38
CA ARG A 413 -7.35 21.60 7.95
C ARG A 413 -7.96 20.44 7.18
N LEU A 414 -7.84 19.21 7.68
CA LEU A 414 -8.43 18.02 7.06
C LEU A 414 -9.95 18.17 6.91
N ARG A 415 -10.63 18.69 7.94
CA ARG A 415 -12.06 19.03 7.87
C ARG A 415 -12.33 20.05 6.77
N ASP A 416 -11.58 21.15 6.75
CA ASP A 416 -11.73 22.22 5.76
C ASP A 416 -11.42 21.74 4.33
N TRP A 417 -10.62 20.69 4.18
CA TRP A 417 -10.33 20.04 2.90
C TRP A 417 -11.36 18.98 2.48
N GLY A 418 -12.30 18.62 3.35
CA GLY A 418 -13.41 17.72 3.03
C GLY A 418 -13.49 16.42 3.84
N LEU A 419 -12.68 16.24 4.89
CA LEU A 419 -12.79 15.07 5.77
C LEU A 419 -14.15 15.06 6.46
N THR A 420 -14.93 14.01 6.21
CA THR A 420 -16.30 13.86 6.77
C THR A 420 -16.43 12.68 7.73
N ILE A 421 -15.70 11.59 7.46
CA ILE A 421 -15.69 10.39 8.30
C ILE A 421 -14.26 9.92 8.52
N ALA A 422 -13.99 9.36 9.70
CA ALA A 422 -12.70 8.77 9.97
C ALA A 422 -12.77 7.49 10.80
N ALA A 423 -12.09 6.44 10.33
CA ALA A 423 -11.61 5.39 11.21
C ALA A 423 -10.38 5.93 11.95
N VAL A 424 -10.33 5.79 13.28
CA VAL A 424 -9.22 6.30 14.09
C VAL A 424 -8.51 5.12 14.76
N THR A 425 -7.20 5.03 14.57
CA THR A 425 -6.37 3.99 15.18
C THR A 425 -5.30 4.60 16.09
N SER A 426 -4.50 3.73 16.71
CA SER A 426 -3.37 4.15 17.54
C SER A 426 -2.46 5.14 16.78
N PRO A 427 -1.94 6.19 17.45
CA PRO A 427 -2.14 6.55 18.86
C PRO A 427 -3.38 7.45 19.12
N LEU A 428 -4.18 7.78 18.11
CA LEU A 428 -5.08 8.93 18.14
C LEU A 428 -6.45 8.71 18.82
N LYS A 429 -6.75 7.51 19.33
CA LYS A 429 -8.10 7.18 19.83
C LYS A 429 -8.54 8.04 21.02
N PHE A 430 -7.59 8.43 21.89
CA PHE A 430 -7.87 9.34 23.01
C PHE A 430 -8.08 10.78 22.52
N LYS A 431 -7.29 11.24 21.55
CA LYS A 431 -7.47 12.55 20.90
C LYS A 431 -8.81 12.67 20.18
N ALA A 432 -9.24 11.62 19.48
CA ALA A 432 -10.56 11.55 18.87
C ALA A 432 -11.70 11.58 19.91
N PHE A 433 -11.48 10.99 21.08
CA PHE A 433 -12.42 11.08 22.19
C PHE A 433 -12.53 12.52 22.72
N GLU A 434 -11.39 13.19 22.96
CA GLU A 434 -11.37 14.60 23.40
C GLU A 434 -12.05 15.54 22.40
N LEU A 435 -11.83 15.30 21.10
CA LEU A 435 -12.43 16.06 20.01
C LEU A 435 -13.97 15.94 19.97
N ALA A 436 -14.50 14.72 20.06
CA ALA A 436 -15.90 14.45 19.78
C ALA A 436 -16.81 15.15 20.81
N GLN A 437 -17.75 15.98 20.32
CA GLN A 437 -18.75 16.65 21.15
C GLN A 437 -19.88 15.71 21.54
N VAL A 438 -20.27 14.81 20.64
CA VAL A 438 -21.28 13.77 20.90
C VAL A 438 -20.60 12.41 20.89
N ARG A 439 -20.80 11.62 21.94
CA ARG A 439 -20.12 10.33 22.11
C ARG A 439 -21.09 9.22 22.47
N SER A 440 -20.85 8.03 21.92
CA SER A 440 -21.62 6.84 22.28
C SER A 440 -21.35 6.43 23.75
N PRO A 441 -22.27 5.69 24.40
CA PRO A 441 -22.07 5.18 25.76
C PRO A 441 -20.76 4.37 25.90
N GLU A 442 -20.42 3.58 24.88
CA GLU A 442 -19.20 2.78 24.83
C GLU A 442 -17.96 3.66 24.75
N ALA A 443 -17.98 4.70 23.91
CA ALA A 443 -16.90 5.68 23.82
C ALA A 443 -16.69 6.41 25.16
N GLU A 444 -17.77 6.80 25.84
CA GLU A 444 -17.71 7.43 27.17
C GLU A 444 -17.15 6.50 28.24
N LYS A 445 -17.54 5.22 28.22
CA LYS A 445 -17.04 4.21 29.15
C LYS A 445 -15.54 3.96 28.96
N LEU A 446 -15.10 3.82 27.71
CA LEU A 446 -13.72 3.45 27.38
C LEU A 446 -12.78 4.66 27.34
N LYS A 447 -13.32 5.88 27.20
CA LYS A 447 -12.58 7.12 26.94
C LYS A 447 -11.74 7.04 25.66
N ALA A 448 -12.27 6.37 24.64
CA ALA A 448 -11.58 6.12 23.38
C ALA A 448 -12.59 6.08 22.22
N VAL A 449 -12.27 6.78 21.12
CA VAL A 449 -13.06 6.81 19.89
C VAL A 449 -12.22 6.24 18.74
N ASN A 450 -12.74 5.25 18.03
CA ASN A 450 -12.12 4.68 16.83
C ASN A 450 -12.94 5.00 15.55
N THR A 451 -14.06 5.71 15.69
CA THR A 451 -15.01 5.99 14.61
C THR A 451 -15.54 7.41 14.77
N LEU A 452 -15.15 8.30 13.85
CA LEU A 452 -15.59 9.69 13.81
C LEU A 452 -16.50 9.95 12.61
N SER A 453 -17.52 10.78 12.81
CA SER A 453 -18.29 11.42 11.75
C SER A 453 -18.50 12.89 12.07
N PHE A 454 -18.43 13.74 11.05
CA PHE A 454 -18.72 15.16 11.17
C PHE A 454 -20.08 15.45 10.54
N SER A 455 -21.01 15.96 11.34
CA SER A 455 -22.36 16.31 10.88
C SER A 455 -22.92 17.45 11.72
N HIS A 456 -23.69 18.34 11.09
CA HIS A 456 -24.29 19.53 11.71
C HIS A 456 -23.31 20.41 12.51
N GLY A 457 -22.05 20.51 12.09
CA GLY A 457 -21.03 21.36 12.72
C GLY A 457 -20.29 20.72 13.90
N GLU A 458 -20.59 19.47 14.25
CA GLU A 458 -19.99 18.78 15.40
C GLU A 458 -19.42 17.42 15.01
N TRP A 459 -18.38 16.99 15.74
CA TRP A 459 -17.83 15.65 15.65
C TRP A 459 -18.59 14.70 16.57
N ARG A 460 -19.00 13.56 16.01
CA ARG A 460 -19.60 12.44 16.72
C ARG A 460 -18.58 11.30 16.80
N GLY A 461 -18.44 10.70 17.97
CA GLY A 461 -17.45 9.67 18.26
C GLY A 461 -18.07 8.38 18.78
N HIS A 462 -17.73 7.26 18.14
CA HIS A 462 -18.14 5.91 18.54
C HIS A 462 -16.93 5.00 18.76
N ASN A 463 -17.12 3.92 19.50
CA ASN A 463 -16.14 2.86 19.67
C ASN A 463 -16.66 1.53 19.12
N THR A 464 -16.22 1.15 17.93
CA THR A 464 -16.60 -0.08 17.24
C THR A 464 -15.59 -1.22 17.47
N ASP A 465 -14.47 -0.99 18.17
CA ASP A 465 -13.53 -2.05 18.52
C ASP A 465 -14.18 -3.07 19.44
N LEU A 466 -15.12 -2.63 20.29
CA LEU A 466 -15.86 -3.50 21.20
C LEU A 466 -16.65 -4.56 20.43
N GLU A 467 -17.34 -4.15 19.37
CA GLU A 467 -18.05 -5.06 18.48
C GLU A 467 -17.09 -6.01 17.74
N GLY A 468 -15.96 -5.48 17.28
CA GLY A 468 -14.93 -6.31 16.66
C GLY A 468 -14.34 -7.36 17.60
N LEU A 469 -14.15 -7.03 18.87
CA LEU A 469 -13.65 -7.98 19.87
C LEU A 469 -14.68 -9.05 20.22
N ARG A 470 -15.97 -8.68 20.32
CA ARG A 470 -17.05 -9.65 20.54
C ARG A 470 -17.09 -10.69 19.42
N GLU A 471 -17.14 -10.25 18.17
CA GLU A 471 -17.13 -11.16 17.01
C GLU A 471 -15.90 -12.07 17.00
N LEU A 472 -14.71 -11.51 17.31
CA LEU A 472 -13.48 -12.29 17.38
C LEU A 472 -13.54 -13.38 18.45
N PHE A 473 -14.01 -13.05 19.67
CA PHE A 473 -14.04 -14.01 20.77
C PHE A 473 -15.20 -15.01 20.66
N ASP A 474 -16.34 -14.62 20.08
CA ASP A 474 -17.44 -15.53 19.76
C ASP A 474 -17.03 -16.58 18.73
N GLY A 475 -16.11 -16.22 17.82
CA GLY A 475 -15.51 -17.14 16.85
C GLY A 475 -14.44 -18.08 17.41
N VAL A 476 -14.12 -18.00 18.71
CA VAL A 476 -13.02 -18.72 19.35
C VAL A 476 -13.50 -19.49 20.58
N GLU A 477 -13.22 -20.79 20.63
CA GLU A 477 -13.41 -21.57 21.84
C GLU A 477 -12.36 -21.19 22.89
N LEU A 478 -12.76 -20.47 23.95
CA LEU A 478 -11.89 -20.03 25.04
C LEU A 478 -12.61 -20.08 26.41
N ASP A 479 -11.82 -20.32 27.46
CA ASP A 479 -12.23 -20.14 28.87
C ASP A 479 -11.56 -18.88 29.42
N ALA A 480 -12.35 -17.85 29.73
CA ALA A 480 -11.83 -16.57 30.22
C ALA A 480 -10.99 -16.73 31.49
N LYS A 481 -11.32 -17.67 32.38
CA LYS A 481 -10.56 -17.94 33.62
C LYS A 481 -9.17 -18.53 33.37
N LYS A 482 -8.96 -19.09 32.18
CA LYS A 482 -7.69 -19.67 31.73
C LYS A 482 -7.04 -18.85 30.62
N THR A 483 -7.43 -17.58 30.48
CA THR A 483 -6.94 -16.68 29.45
C THR A 483 -6.02 -15.61 30.04
N VAL A 484 -4.87 -15.40 29.41
CA VAL A 484 -3.98 -14.26 29.69
C VAL A 484 -4.07 -13.23 28.58
N ILE A 485 -4.17 -11.95 28.95
CA ILE A 485 -4.04 -10.83 28.01
C ILE A 485 -2.60 -10.32 28.07
N TRP A 486 -1.85 -10.46 26.98
CA TRP A 486 -0.48 -9.95 26.88
C TRP A 486 -0.47 -8.53 26.30
N GLY A 487 -0.18 -7.53 27.14
CA GLY A 487 -0.06 -6.13 26.73
C GLY A 487 -1.37 -5.36 26.89
N GLY A 488 -1.97 -4.97 25.77
CA GLY A 488 -3.28 -4.29 25.74
C GLY A 488 -3.22 -2.78 25.56
N GLY A 489 -2.23 -2.09 26.13
CA GLY A 489 -2.10 -0.62 25.98
C GLY A 489 -3.44 0.12 26.16
N GLY A 490 -3.80 0.97 25.18
CA GLY A 490 -5.10 1.67 25.14
C GLY A 490 -6.31 0.79 24.82
N THR A 491 -6.12 -0.44 24.33
CA THR A 491 -7.19 -1.41 24.02
C THR A 491 -7.53 -2.31 25.21
N LEU A 492 -6.70 -2.32 26.28
CA LEU A 492 -6.87 -3.22 27.42
C LEU A 492 -8.27 -3.13 28.03
N ARG A 493 -8.76 -1.91 28.27
CA ARG A 493 -10.09 -1.67 28.83
C ARG A 493 -11.20 -2.28 27.97
N THR A 494 -11.05 -2.23 26.65
CA THR A 494 -12.01 -2.83 25.72
C THR A 494 -11.97 -4.36 25.78
N ILE A 495 -10.78 -4.95 25.97
CA ILE A 495 -10.64 -6.41 26.11
C ILE A 495 -11.24 -6.86 27.45
N GLU A 496 -10.95 -6.18 28.54
CA GLU A 496 -11.48 -6.49 29.88
C GLU A 496 -13.01 -6.38 29.95
N GLU A 497 -13.61 -5.53 29.12
CA GLU A 497 -15.07 -5.44 29.00
C GLU A 497 -15.70 -6.70 28.39
N VAL A 498 -15.00 -7.36 27.45
CA VAL A 498 -15.49 -8.58 26.78
C VAL A 498 -15.02 -9.85 27.52
N LEU A 499 -13.84 -9.81 28.14
CA LEU A 499 -13.21 -10.91 28.87
C LEU A 499 -12.84 -10.50 30.31
N PRO A 500 -13.82 -10.26 31.20
CA PRO A 500 -13.58 -9.70 32.54
C PRO A 500 -12.81 -10.64 33.48
N GLU A 501 -12.83 -11.95 33.22
CA GLU A 501 -12.11 -12.95 34.03
C GLU A 501 -10.70 -13.24 33.52
N ALA A 502 -10.32 -12.72 32.35
CA ALA A 502 -8.97 -12.89 31.82
C ALA A 502 -7.95 -12.06 32.62
N VAL A 503 -6.74 -12.60 32.77
CA VAL A 503 -5.71 -11.97 33.60
C VAL A 503 -4.77 -11.13 32.74
N PRO A 504 -4.70 -9.80 32.95
CA PRO A 504 -3.86 -8.93 32.13
C PRO A 504 -2.41 -8.90 32.62
N TYR A 505 -1.49 -9.10 31.69
CA TYR A 505 -0.05 -9.03 31.91
C TYR A 505 0.55 -7.84 31.14
N SER A 506 1.54 -7.20 31.75
CA SER A 506 2.22 -6.05 31.19
C SER A 506 3.52 -6.46 30.50
N VAL A 507 3.70 -5.99 29.26
CA VAL A 507 4.94 -6.18 28.48
C VAL A 507 6.12 -5.52 29.19
N ARG A 508 5.92 -4.36 29.82
CA ARG A 508 6.99 -3.57 30.45
C ARG A 508 7.51 -4.22 31.74
N SER A 509 6.59 -4.65 32.61
CA SER A 509 6.93 -5.27 33.89
C SER A 509 7.14 -6.79 33.78
N ARG A 510 6.77 -7.39 32.64
CA ARG A 510 6.82 -8.85 32.40
C ARG A 510 6.12 -9.66 33.49
N GLY A 511 4.98 -9.15 33.98
CA GLY A 511 4.19 -9.76 35.04
C GLY A 511 2.72 -9.34 35.00
N PRO A 512 1.87 -9.90 35.88
CA PRO A 512 0.47 -9.51 35.98
C PRO A 512 0.37 -8.02 36.34
N ARG A 513 -0.68 -7.35 35.86
CA ARG A 513 -0.96 -5.95 36.24
C ARG A 513 -1.55 -5.83 37.63
N ASP A 514 -2.19 -6.89 38.11
CA ASP A 514 -2.69 -7.04 39.47
C ASP A 514 -2.04 -8.28 40.07
N GLU A 515 -1.12 -8.10 41.02
CA GLU A 515 -0.37 -9.19 41.65
C GLU A 515 -1.27 -10.18 42.40
N SER A 516 -2.49 -9.78 42.76
CA SER A 516 -3.48 -10.69 43.37
C SER A 516 -4.13 -11.63 42.36
N LYS A 517 -4.03 -11.31 41.07
CA LYS A 517 -4.55 -12.10 39.95
C LYS A 517 -3.38 -12.66 39.16
N THR A 518 -2.99 -13.90 39.49
CA THR A 518 -1.97 -14.65 38.75
C THR A 518 -2.58 -15.87 38.11
N LEU A 519 -2.19 -16.18 36.88
CA LEU A 519 -2.57 -17.43 36.21
C LEU A 519 -1.31 -18.19 35.81
N SER A 520 -1.16 -19.40 36.35
CA SER A 520 -0.12 -20.36 35.96
C SER A 520 -0.71 -21.40 35.02
N GLY A 521 -0.24 -21.45 33.77
CA GLY A 521 -0.74 -22.41 32.78
C GLY A 521 -1.98 -21.94 32.03
N ALA A 522 -1.86 -20.80 31.35
CA ALA A 522 -2.89 -20.30 30.45
C ALA A 522 -3.16 -21.30 29.31
N GLU A 523 -4.44 -21.53 28.99
CA GLU A 523 -4.83 -22.30 27.80
C GLU A 523 -4.83 -21.41 26.55
N THR A 524 -5.27 -20.16 26.72
CA THR A 524 -5.35 -19.14 25.67
C THR A 524 -4.54 -17.90 26.04
N LEU A 525 -3.82 -17.36 25.06
CA LEU A 525 -3.13 -16.08 25.15
C LEU A 525 -3.76 -15.09 24.17
N VAL A 526 -4.34 -14.01 24.67
CA VAL A 526 -4.74 -12.86 23.85
C VAL A 526 -3.56 -11.92 23.69
N TRP A 527 -2.97 -11.87 22.50
CA TRP A 527 -1.87 -10.96 22.19
C TRP A 527 -2.42 -9.59 21.77
N ALA A 528 -2.27 -8.62 22.66
CA ALA A 528 -2.70 -7.25 22.45
C ALA A 528 -1.50 -6.27 22.55
N ALA A 529 -0.30 -6.78 22.35
CA ALA A 529 0.93 -6.02 22.41
C ALA A 529 1.36 -5.53 21.01
N GLY A 530 2.09 -4.41 20.98
CA GLY A 530 2.59 -3.82 19.73
C GLY A 530 3.60 -4.71 18.99
N PRO A 531 3.95 -4.37 17.74
CA PRO A 531 4.78 -5.20 16.87
C PRO A 531 6.21 -5.45 17.40
N GLU A 532 6.75 -4.58 18.26
CA GLU A 532 8.07 -4.76 18.90
C GLU A 532 8.00 -5.38 20.30
N ALA A 533 6.83 -5.87 20.70
CA ALA A 533 6.66 -6.45 22.03
C ALA A 533 7.49 -7.72 22.18
N GLN A 534 8.19 -7.81 23.31
CA GLN A 534 8.84 -9.04 23.72
C GLN A 534 7.80 -10.13 24.00
N GLU A 535 8.24 -11.37 23.92
CA GLU A 535 7.40 -12.52 24.23
C GLU A 535 6.98 -12.55 25.71
N PRO A 536 5.79 -13.12 25.98
CA PRO A 536 5.32 -13.37 27.33
C PRO A 536 6.34 -14.21 28.13
N PRO A 537 6.47 -13.95 29.45
CA PRO A 537 7.33 -14.75 30.32
C PRO A 537 6.87 -16.22 30.41
N SER A 538 7.82 -17.13 30.64
CA SER A 538 7.58 -18.58 30.67
C SER A 538 6.64 -19.05 31.79
N ASN A 539 6.46 -18.24 32.84
CA ASN A 539 5.55 -18.55 33.96
C ASN A 539 4.06 -18.51 33.57
N ILE A 540 3.70 -17.90 32.43
CA ILE A 540 2.33 -17.97 31.88
C ILE A 540 2.00 -19.40 31.40
N GLY A 541 3.01 -20.23 31.14
CA GLY A 541 2.86 -21.59 30.61
C GLY A 541 2.97 -21.66 29.09
N MET A 542 2.51 -22.77 28.52
CA MET A 542 2.49 -23.03 27.07
C MET A 542 1.05 -23.01 26.56
N PRO A 543 0.51 -21.83 26.20
CA PRO A 543 -0.84 -21.73 25.67
C PRO A 543 -1.00 -22.58 24.42
N ARG A 544 -2.14 -23.27 24.31
CA ARG A 544 -2.50 -24.08 23.14
C ARG A 544 -3.10 -23.23 22.03
N GLN A 545 -3.53 -22.01 22.35
CA GLN A 545 -4.13 -21.06 21.42
C GLN A 545 -3.59 -19.65 21.67
N VAL A 546 -3.30 -18.93 20.59
CA VAL A 546 -2.88 -17.53 20.59
C VAL A 546 -3.85 -16.74 19.73
N VAL A 547 -4.61 -15.84 20.36
CA VAL A 547 -5.54 -14.91 19.70
C VAL A 547 -4.85 -13.57 19.57
N ASP A 548 -4.45 -13.21 18.35
CA ASP A 548 -3.72 -11.98 18.07
C ASP A 548 -4.68 -10.87 17.64
N LEU A 549 -4.67 -9.73 18.30
CA LEU A 549 -5.48 -8.58 17.87
C LEU A 549 -4.92 -7.91 16.61
N ASN A 550 -3.67 -8.22 16.24
CA ASN A 550 -3.07 -7.77 15.01
C ASN A 550 -3.52 -8.65 13.82
N TYR A 551 -3.78 -8.01 12.68
CA TYR A 551 -4.10 -8.67 11.42
C TYR A 551 -2.90 -8.74 10.46
N ARG A 552 -1.74 -8.20 10.84
CA ARG A 552 -0.52 -8.23 10.06
C ARG A 552 0.15 -9.60 10.09
N GLU A 553 0.83 -9.92 9.00
CA GLU A 553 1.51 -11.20 8.83
C GLU A 553 2.93 -11.25 9.46
N ASP A 554 3.47 -10.11 9.91
CA ASP A 554 4.78 -9.99 10.57
C ASP A 554 4.70 -9.94 12.10
N SER A 555 3.53 -10.31 12.66
CA SER A 555 3.25 -10.24 14.09
C SER A 555 4.12 -11.19 14.92
N ALA A 556 4.66 -10.67 16.03
CA ALA A 556 5.38 -11.46 17.03
C ALA A 556 4.49 -12.55 17.65
N ALA A 557 3.18 -12.36 17.71
CA ALA A 557 2.23 -13.37 18.20
C ALA A 557 2.21 -14.61 17.30
N ARG A 558 2.33 -14.43 15.97
CA ARG A 558 2.43 -15.53 15.01
C ARG A 558 3.69 -16.34 15.27
N GLU A 559 4.80 -15.66 15.48
CA GLU A 559 6.08 -16.32 15.76
C GLU A 559 6.03 -17.13 17.06
N TYR A 560 5.47 -16.51 18.11
CA TYR A 560 5.24 -17.16 19.38
C TYR A 560 4.35 -18.41 19.23
N ALA A 561 3.26 -18.32 18.46
CA ALA A 561 2.38 -19.45 18.17
C ALA A 561 3.09 -20.57 17.41
N VAL A 562 3.89 -20.26 16.39
CA VAL A 562 4.69 -21.24 15.64
C VAL A 562 5.64 -21.98 16.58
N ARG A 563 6.35 -21.26 17.45
CA ARG A 563 7.30 -21.88 18.39
C ARG A 563 6.61 -22.84 19.36
N LEU A 564 5.43 -22.47 19.85
CA LEU A 564 4.66 -23.30 20.78
C LEU A 564 3.85 -24.41 20.10
N LYS A 565 3.78 -24.42 18.76
CA LYS A 565 2.82 -25.23 17.98
C LYS A 565 1.37 -24.99 18.44
N ALA A 566 1.07 -23.75 18.80
CA ALA A 566 -0.24 -23.30 19.23
C ALA A 566 -1.14 -22.98 18.02
N LEU A 567 -2.45 -23.12 18.20
CA LEU A 567 -3.43 -22.61 17.25
C LEU A 567 -3.34 -21.07 17.21
N TYR A 568 -3.12 -20.50 16.04
CA TYR A 568 -3.08 -19.05 15.85
C TYR A 568 -4.41 -18.54 15.29
N VAL A 569 -5.00 -17.54 15.94
CA VAL A 569 -6.19 -16.83 15.48
C VAL A 569 -5.80 -15.38 15.16
N SER A 570 -6.13 -14.92 13.95
CA SER A 570 -5.76 -13.58 13.49
C SER A 570 -6.83 -12.54 13.82
N GLY A 571 -6.40 -11.33 14.15
CA GLY A 571 -7.26 -10.16 14.38
C GLY A 571 -7.95 -9.63 13.12
N LEU A 572 -7.79 -10.28 11.96
CA LEU A 572 -8.48 -9.90 10.73
C LEU A 572 -10.00 -9.96 10.88
N MET A 573 -10.52 -10.91 11.67
CA MET A 573 -11.95 -11.01 11.98
C MET A 573 -12.42 -9.78 12.74
N MET A 574 -11.72 -9.43 13.83
CA MET A 574 -11.97 -8.19 14.59
C MET A 574 -11.93 -6.97 13.67
N PHE A 575 -10.90 -6.84 12.82
CA PHE A 575 -10.75 -5.72 11.89
C PHE A 575 -11.95 -5.59 10.94
N LYS A 576 -12.45 -6.70 10.39
CA LYS A 576 -13.61 -6.70 9.49
C LYS A 576 -14.89 -6.34 10.22
N ALA A 577 -15.11 -6.88 11.41
CA ALA A 577 -16.29 -6.62 12.22
C ALA A 577 -16.34 -5.15 12.68
N GLN A 578 -15.25 -4.61 13.21
CA GLN A 578 -15.20 -3.19 13.58
C GLN A 578 -15.33 -2.24 12.37
N ALA A 579 -14.86 -2.65 11.18
CA ALA A 579 -15.08 -1.90 9.95
C ALA A 579 -16.55 -1.98 9.46
N ALA A 580 -17.22 -3.11 9.63
CA ALA A 580 -18.64 -3.22 9.34
C ALA A 580 -19.49 -2.33 10.25
N ALA A 581 -19.20 -2.33 11.55
CA ALA A 581 -19.83 -1.46 12.53
C ALA A 581 -19.55 0.04 12.24
N GLN A 582 -18.33 0.40 11.82
CA GLN A 582 -18.02 1.77 11.36
C GLN A 582 -18.98 2.26 10.29
N ARG A 583 -19.25 1.43 9.28
CA ARG A 583 -20.16 1.79 8.18
C ARG A 583 -21.60 1.98 8.66
N GLN A 584 -22.07 1.12 9.58
CA GLN A 584 -23.39 1.25 10.19
C GLN A 584 -23.52 2.57 10.98
N GLU A 585 -22.48 2.98 11.69
CA GLU A 585 -22.48 4.27 12.39
C GLU A 585 -22.46 5.44 11.40
N TRP A 586 -21.63 5.39 10.37
CA TRP A 586 -21.59 6.45 9.35
C TRP A 586 -22.90 6.58 8.58
N ASP A 587 -23.62 5.47 8.36
CA ASP A 587 -24.91 5.47 7.67
C ASP A 587 -25.99 6.29 8.38
N GLN A 588 -25.89 6.45 9.69
CA GLN A 588 -26.86 7.22 10.48
C GLN A 588 -26.70 8.74 10.36
N TYR A 589 -25.50 9.23 9.98
CA TYR A 589 -25.14 10.65 10.17
C TYR A 589 -24.58 11.34 8.94
N VAL A 590 -24.14 10.59 7.93
CA VAL A 590 -23.59 11.14 6.70
C VAL A 590 -24.71 11.16 5.66
N GLU A 591 -25.12 12.37 5.27
CA GLU A 591 -26.06 12.63 4.15
C GLU A 591 -25.38 12.49 2.79
#